data_AF-A0A417CJ27-F1
#
_entry.id   AF-A0A417CJ27-F1
#
_cell.length_a   1.000
_cell.length_b   1.000
_cell.length_c   1.000
_cell.angle_alpha   90.00
_cell.angle_beta   90.00
_cell.angle_gamma   90.00
#
_symmetry.space_group_name_H-M   'P 1'
#
loop_
_entity.id
_entity.type
_entity.pdbx_description
1 polymer ?
#
loop_
_entity_poly.entity_id
_entity_poly.type
_entity_poly.pdbx_seq_one_letter_code
_entity_poly.pdbx_strand_id
1 'polypeptide(L)'
;MKDITVQEFINTYNKKESDQEKQDYIESMVKIEYMPINTKMTLAEKIVENAYWKDVEKKDIVSVSSPVRHVLHVYTIINNYTYIHMDNKTMAEDYDYLNRDGLVVELIKAIGNDVKEFTAIEEMTAQDFMTNHYGTQAFIQNQVTRLNDVLKQVGTSLAPVFAEAMKDISKEDIIKLVKAISSK
;
A
#
# COMPACT_ATOMS: atom_id res chain seq x y z
N MET A 1 11.47 22.91 12.63
CA MET A 1 11.42 23.68 11.37
C MET A 1 9.97 23.83 10.92
N LYS A 2 9.64 24.73 9.99
CA LYS A 2 8.33 24.69 9.30
C LYS A 2 8.43 23.70 8.14
N ASP A 3 7.31 23.09 7.77
CA ASP A 3 7.26 22.22 6.60
C ASP A 3 7.47 23.07 5.32
N ILE A 4 8.22 22.54 4.35
CA ILE A 4 8.56 23.17 3.06
C ILE A 4 8.17 22.24 1.91
N THR A 5 7.93 22.79 0.73
CA THR A 5 7.63 21.98 -0.47
C THR A 5 8.86 21.28 -1.02
N VAL A 6 8.66 20.23 -1.82
CA VAL A 6 9.74 19.55 -2.57
C VAL A 6 10.56 20.55 -3.40
N GLN A 7 9.90 21.48 -4.09
CA GLN A 7 10.59 22.47 -4.91
C GLN A 7 11.47 23.42 -4.09
N GLU A 8 10.99 23.87 -2.92
CA GLU A 8 11.78 24.72 -2.01
C GLU A 8 12.99 23.97 -1.44
N PHE A 9 12.80 22.70 -1.08
CA PHE A 9 13.87 21.82 -0.64
C PHE A 9 14.95 21.68 -1.71
N ILE A 10 14.58 21.27 -2.93
CA ILE A 10 15.52 21.09 -4.05
C ILE A 10 16.24 22.39 -4.38
N ASN A 11 15.52 23.52 -4.41
CA ASN A 11 16.12 24.82 -4.69
C ASN A 11 17.17 25.23 -3.64
N THR A 12 16.95 24.86 -2.38
CA THR A 12 17.89 25.15 -1.30
C THR A 12 19.08 24.18 -1.31
N TYR A 13 18.80 22.90 -1.55
CA TYR A 13 19.81 21.85 -1.71
C TYR A 13 20.79 22.16 -2.86
N ASN A 14 20.27 22.59 -4.01
CA ASN A 14 21.09 22.92 -5.19
C ASN A 14 21.95 24.19 -5.02
N LYS A 15 21.67 25.02 -4.01
CA LYS A 15 22.49 26.20 -3.68
C LYS A 15 23.67 25.89 -2.76
N LYS A 16 23.74 24.68 -2.20
CA LYS A 16 24.85 24.25 -1.34
C LYS A 16 26.09 23.99 -2.20
N GLU A 17 27.25 24.49 -1.75
CA GLU A 17 28.46 24.49 -2.56
C GLU A 17 29.28 23.21 -2.37
N SER A 18 29.21 22.59 -1.18
CA SER A 18 29.92 21.35 -0.86
C SER A 18 28.99 20.18 -0.56
N ASP A 19 29.51 18.96 -0.73
CA ASP A 19 28.79 17.74 -0.40
C ASP A 19 28.47 17.65 1.10
N GLN A 20 29.34 18.20 1.96
CA GLN A 20 29.08 18.27 3.41
C GLN A 20 27.87 19.17 3.70
N GLU A 21 27.80 20.36 3.11
CA GLU A 21 26.66 21.27 3.31
C GLU A 21 25.34 20.69 2.78
N LYS A 22 25.41 19.89 1.71
CA LYS A 22 24.27 19.15 1.17
C LYS A 22 23.79 18.08 2.16
N GLN A 23 24.73 17.31 2.70
CA GLN A 23 24.44 16.27 3.68
C GLN A 23 23.86 16.86 4.97
N ASP A 24 24.50 17.89 5.53
CA ASP A 24 24.02 18.61 6.71
C ASP A 24 22.60 19.16 6.49
N TYR A 25 22.31 19.63 5.27
CA TYR A 25 20.97 20.11 4.93
C TYR A 25 19.94 18.97 4.88
N ILE A 26 20.26 17.83 4.27
CA ILE A 26 19.40 16.63 4.27
C ILE A 26 19.10 16.18 5.71
N GLU A 27 20.13 16.07 6.54
CA GLU A 27 19.99 15.67 7.95
C GLU A 27 19.11 16.65 8.73
N SER A 28 19.25 17.95 8.47
CA SER A 28 18.41 18.99 9.09
C SER A 28 16.92 18.91 8.71
N MET A 29 16.57 18.18 7.64
CA MET A 29 15.17 17.95 7.23
C MET A 29 14.50 16.85 8.03
N VAL A 30 15.23 16.00 8.75
CA VAL A 30 14.64 14.94 9.58
C VAL A 30 13.85 15.57 10.73
N LYS A 31 12.56 15.26 10.79
CA LYS A 31 11.59 15.78 11.74
C LYS A 31 11.38 14.84 12.93
N ILE A 32 11.37 13.54 12.66
CA ILE A 32 11.35 12.48 13.67
C ILE A 32 12.29 11.36 13.26
N GLU A 33 12.92 10.73 14.23
CA GLU A 33 13.78 9.55 14.01
C GLU A 33 13.01 8.24 14.27
N TYR A 34 11.89 8.30 15.00
CA TYR A 34 11.10 7.14 15.39
C TYR A 34 9.61 7.42 15.27
N MET A 35 8.90 6.52 14.59
CA MET A 35 7.44 6.50 14.54
C MET A 35 6.87 5.36 15.40
N PRO A 36 5.87 5.61 16.26
CA PRO A 36 5.22 4.55 17.02
C PRO A 36 4.63 3.46 16.13
N ILE A 37 4.75 2.20 16.56
CA ILE A 37 4.32 1.02 15.78
C ILE A 37 2.86 1.10 15.32
N ASN A 38 1.94 1.56 16.17
CA ASN A 38 0.53 1.70 15.82
C ASN A 38 0.33 2.67 14.64
N THR A 39 1.11 3.75 14.60
CA THR A 39 1.06 4.71 13.49
C THR A 39 1.61 4.09 12.22
N LYS A 40 2.73 3.35 12.30
CA LYS A 40 3.28 2.60 11.16
C LYS A 40 2.26 1.61 10.60
N MET A 41 1.59 0.84 11.46
CA MET A 41 0.55 -0.12 11.06
C MET A 41 -0.61 0.57 10.33
N THR A 42 -1.16 1.64 10.89
CA THR A 42 -2.26 2.39 10.24
C THR A 42 -1.86 2.98 8.89
N LEU A 43 -0.62 3.48 8.77
CA LEU A 43 -0.15 4.04 7.50
C LEU A 43 0.15 2.95 6.47
N ALA A 44 0.73 1.82 6.88
CA ALA A 44 0.95 0.65 6.03
C ALA A 44 -0.37 0.11 5.45
N GLU A 45 -1.41 -0.02 6.28
CA GLU A 45 -2.75 -0.41 5.84
C GLU A 45 -3.27 0.54 4.76
N LYS A 46 -3.16 1.85 4.97
CA LYS A 46 -3.59 2.85 3.98
C LYS A 46 -2.79 2.76 2.67
N ILE A 47 -1.47 2.58 2.73
CA ILE A 47 -0.63 2.41 1.54
C ILE A 47 -1.11 1.21 0.73
N VAL A 48 -1.29 0.06 1.39
CA VAL A 48 -1.71 -1.18 0.75
C VAL A 48 -3.12 -1.05 0.17
N GLU A 49 -4.08 -0.51 0.90
CA GLU A 49 -5.44 -0.32 0.41
C GLU A 49 -5.49 0.58 -0.84
N ASN A 50 -4.76 1.71 -0.82
CA ASN A 50 -4.74 2.63 -1.96
C ASN A 50 -4.02 2.05 -3.18
N ALA A 51 -3.07 1.15 -2.97
CA ALA A 51 -2.33 0.52 -4.06
C ALA A 51 -3.02 -0.73 -4.63
N TYR A 52 -3.82 -1.44 -3.82
CA TYR A 52 -4.31 -2.78 -4.14
C TYR A 52 -5.80 -2.82 -4.45
N TRP A 53 -6.58 -1.77 -4.20
CA TRP A 53 -7.96 -1.70 -4.67
C TRP A 53 -8.07 -1.00 -6.03
N LYS A 54 -8.88 -1.54 -6.95
CA LYS A 54 -9.26 -0.83 -8.18
C LYS A 54 -10.11 0.40 -7.88
N ASP A 55 -10.99 0.26 -6.90
CA ASP A 55 -11.82 1.31 -6.34
C ASP A 55 -11.70 1.22 -4.81
N VAL A 56 -11.01 2.19 -4.22
CA VAL A 56 -10.69 2.21 -2.78
C VAL A 56 -11.95 2.38 -1.92
N GLU A 57 -12.99 3.02 -2.44
CA GLU A 57 -14.25 3.23 -1.71
C GLU A 57 -15.11 1.96 -1.73
N LYS A 58 -15.19 1.29 -2.89
CA LYS A 58 -16.02 0.09 -3.04
C LYS A 58 -15.37 -1.18 -2.50
N LYS A 59 -14.03 -1.25 -2.48
CA LYS A 59 -13.25 -2.43 -2.07
C LYS A 59 -13.77 -3.73 -2.69
N ASP A 60 -14.12 -3.68 -3.98
CA ASP A 60 -14.83 -4.74 -4.69
C ASP A 60 -13.89 -5.63 -5.52
N ILE A 61 -12.89 -5.00 -6.16
CA ILE A 61 -11.94 -5.63 -7.05
C ILE A 61 -10.53 -5.28 -6.59
N VAL A 62 -9.77 -6.29 -6.18
CA VAL A 62 -8.33 -6.12 -5.95
C VAL A 62 -7.62 -5.97 -7.31
N SER A 63 -6.82 -4.91 -7.41
CA SER A 63 -5.95 -4.56 -8.53
C SER A 63 -4.61 -4.11 -7.95
N VAL A 64 -3.68 -5.04 -7.82
CA VAL A 64 -2.35 -4.80 -7.23
C VAL A 64 -1.51 -3.91 -8.14
N SER A 65 -1.08 -2.76 -7.62
CA SER A 65 -0.10 -1.88 -8.28
C SER A 65 1.12 -1.63 -7.40
N SER A 66 2.18 -2.41 -7.63
CA SER A 66 3.47 -2.23 -6.94
C SER A 66 4.11 -0.86 -7.19
N PRO A 67 4.04 -0.26 -8.40
CA PRO A 67 4.56 1.10 -8.61
C PRO A 67 3.81 2.15 -7.78
N VAL A 68 2.48 2.07 -7.70
CA VAL A 68 1.68 2.98 -6.87
C VAL A 68 2.02 2.79 -5.39
N ARG A 69 2.16 1.54 -4.94
CA ARG A 69 2.60 1.21 -3.58
C ARG A 69 3.95 1.85 -3.25
N HIS A 70 4.93 1.74 -4.16
CA HIS A 70 6.27 2.32 -3.98
C HIS A 70 6.23 3.85 -3.84
N VAL A 71 5.48 4.53 -4.72
CA VAL A 71 5.35 6.00 -4.65
C VAL A 71 4.63 6.43 -3.36
N LEU A 72 3.57 5.72 -2.95
CA LEU A 72 2.87 5.94 -1.68
C LEU A 72 3.75 5.70 -0.46
N HIS A 73 4.63 4.69 -0.51
CA HIS A 73 5.63 4.44 0.53
C HIS A 73 6.52 5.67 0.69
N VAL A 74 7.15 6.13 -0.39
CA VAL A 74 8.03 7.30 -0.35
C VAL A 74 7.29 8.55 0.09
N TYR A 75 6.10 8.81 -0.47
CA TYR A 75 5.23 9.91 -0.03
C TYR A 75 4.96 9.87 1.48
N THR A 76 4.69 8.70 2.02
CA THR A 76 4.38 8.52 3.44
C THR A 76 5.63 8.73 4.30
N ILE A 77 6.77 8.17 3.91
CA ILE A 77 8.03 8.36 4.63
C ILE A 77 8.41 9.84 4.64
N ILE A 78 8.46 10.50 3.49
CA ILE A 78 8.87 11.90 3.39
C ILE A 78 7.94 12.81 4.22
N ASN A 79 6.62 12.71 4.05
CA ASN A 79 5.68 13.60 4.74
C ASN A 79 5.61 13.39 6.26
N ASN A 80 5.93 12.19 6.77
CA ASN A 80 5.81 11.91 8.20
C ASN A 80 7.15 12.01 8.95
N TYR A 81 8.27 11.72 8.29
CA TYR A 81 9.59 11.72 8.91
C TYR A 81 10.39 12.99 8.68
N THR A 82 9.99 13.83 7.72
CA THR A 82 10.75 15.03 7.36
C THR A 82 9.92 16.30 7.45
N TYR A 83 10.59 17.44 7.34
CA TYR A 83 9.96 18.73 7.12
C TYR A 83 9.66 18.99 5.63
N ILE A 84 9.85 18.02 4.74
CA ILE A 84 9.52 18.13 3.32
C ILE A 84 8.09 17.63 3.11
N HIS A 85 7.30 18.43 2.41
CA HIS A 85 5.93 18.12 2.05
C HIS A 85 5.85 17.74 0.56
N MET A 86 5.41 16.51 0.31
CA MET A 86 4.95 16.07 -1.02
C MET A 86 3.44 16.26 -1.11
N ASP A 87 2.95 16.85 -2.19
CA ASP A 87 1.52 17.06 -2.42
C ASP A 87 0.87 15.76 -2.94
N ASN A 88 -0.30 15.43 -2.41
CA ASN A 88 -1.01 14.20 -2.79
C ASN A 88 -1.53 14.22 -4.23
N LYS A 89 -1.74 15.40 -4.83
CA LYS A 89 -2.20 15.57 -6.22
C LYS A 89 -1.07 15.41 -7.23
N THR A 90 0.16 15.73 -6.84
CA THR A 90 1.35 15.72 -7.70
C THR A 90 2.40 14.73 -7.19
N MET A 91 1.98 13.72 -6.42
CA MET A 91 2.86 12.79 -5.72
C MET A 91 3.91 12.11 -6.61
N ALA A 92 3.52 11.71 -7.82
CA ALA A 92 4.43 11.10 -8.78
C ALA A 92 5.48 12.10 -9.31
N GLU A 93 5.08 13.34 -9.52
CA GLU A 93 5.97 14.42 -9.98
C GLU A 93 6.96 14.79 -8.88
N ASP A 94 6.48 14.95 -7.64
CA ASP A 94 7.31 15.19 -6.46
C ASP A 94 8.32 14.05 -6.22
N TYR A 95 7.88 12.81 -6.40
CA TYR A 95 8.76 11.65 -6.35
C TYR A 95 9.86 11.75 -7.42
N ASP A 96 9.49 12.03 -8.67
CA ASP A 96 10.46 12.14 -9.77
C ASP A 96 11.44 13.30 -9.55
N TYR A 97 10.97 14.44 -9.02
CA TYR A 97 11.83 15.58 -8.69
C TYR A 97 12.89 15.23 -7.66
N LEU A 98 12.52 14.52 -6.59
CA LEU A 98 13.48 14.06 -5.58
C LEU A 98 14.39 12.96 -6.14
N ASN A 99 13.82 11.99 -6.84
CA ASN A 99 14.52 10.77 -7.21
C ASN A 99 15.47 10.95 -8.39
N ARG A 100 15.22 11.92 -9.28
CA ARG A 100 16.12 12.24 -10.42
C ARG A 100 17.56 12.50 -9.95
N ASP A 101 17.70 13.17 -8.81
CA ASP A 101 18.99 13.53 -8.23
C ASP A 101 19.38 12.60 -7.06
N GLY A 102 18.68 11.47 -6.90
CA GLY A 102 18.94 10.45 -5.87
C GLY A 102 18.51 10.82 -4.44
N LEU A 103 17.78 11.92 -4.26
CA LEU A 103 17.50 12.50 -2.94
C LEU A 103 16.57 11.65 -2.08
N VAL A 104 15.70 10.84 -2.69
CA VAL A 104 14.85 9.88 -1.94
C VAL A 104 15.71 8.93 -1.11
N VAL A 105 16.78 8.38 -1.71
CA VAL A 105 17.68 7.44 -1.04
C VAL A 105 18.44 8.13 0.09
N GLU A 106 18.95 9.34 -0.15
CA GLU A 106 19.70 10.08 0.87
C GLU A 106 18.82 10.54 2.04
N LEU A 107 17.58 10.97 1.78
CA LEU A 107 16.60 11.31 2.82
C LEU A 107 16.25 10.09 3.68
N ILE A 108 16.02 8.92 3.06
CA ILE A 108 15.75 7.68 3.79
C ILE A 108 16.95 7.28 4.65
N LYS A 109 18.18 7.40 4.13
CA LYS A 109 19.40 7.14 4.89
C LYS A 109 19.52 8.06 6.11
N ALA A 110 19.22 9.35 5.93
CA ALA A 110 19.29 10.34 7.00
C ALA A 110 18.27 10.09 8.12
N ILE A 111 17.07 9.60 7.80
CA ILE A 111 16.08 9.19 8.81
C ILE A 111 16.58 7.97 9.60
N GLY A 112 17.23 7.02 8.92
CA GLY A 112 17.89 5.88 9.56
C GLY A 112 17.01 4.63 9.68
N ASN A 113 17.28 3.83 10.72
CA ASN A 113 16.80 2.44 10.79
C ASN A 113 15.28 2.30 10.99
N ASP A 114 14.58 3.32 11.48
CA ASP A 114 13.14 3.25 11.73
C ASP A 114 12.33 3.04 10.44
N VAL A 115 12.83 3.58 9.33
CA VAL A 115 12.25 3.34 8.00
C VAL A 115 12.30 1.85 7.64
N LYS A 116 13.35 1.11 8.03
CA LYS A 116 13.44 -0.33 7.76
C LYS A 116 12.36 -1.11 8.50
N GLU A 117 12.05 -0.75 9.75
CA GLU A 117 10.95 -1.37 10.48
C GLU A 117 9.59 -1.03 9.84
N PHE A 118 9.39 0.22 9.42
CA PHE A 118 8.19 0.59 8.66
C PHE A 118 8.09 -0.25 7.39
N THR A 119 9.10 -0.27 6.52
CA THR A 119 9.09 -1.05 5.28
C THR A 119 8.75 -2.53 5.55
N ALA A 120 9.31 -3.14 6.59
CA ALA A 120 8.97 -4.52 6.98
C ALA A 120 7.50 -4.68 7.39
N ILE A 121 6.95 -3.75 8.18
CA ILE A 121 5.52 -3.76 8.56
C ILE A 121 4.63 -3.60 7.32
N GLU A 122 5.01 -2.73 6.38
CA GLU A 122 4.25 -2.55 5.14
C GLU A 122 4.30 -3.80 4.26
N GLU A 123 5.45 -4.47 4.15
CA GLU A 123 5.58 -5.75 3.45
C GLU A 123 4.72 -6.84 4.07
N MET A 124 4.72 -6.97 5.41
CA MET A 124 3.83 -7.87 6.12
C MET A 124 2.36 -7.55 5.84
N THR A 125 1.98 -6.27 5.89
CA THR A 125 0.61 -5.83 5.63
C THR A 125 0.17 -6.17 4.21
N ALA A 126 1.04 -5.97 3.22
CA ALA A 126 0.78 -6.33 1.83
C ALA A 126 0.63 -7.85 1.66
N GLN A 127 1.45 -8.64 2.34
CA GLN A 127 1.38 -10.10 2.30
C GLN A 127 0.10 -10.61 2.97
N ASP A 128 -0.28 -10.05 4.13
CA ASP A 128 -1.51 -10.38 4.83
C ASP A 128 -2.73 -10.02 3.99
N PHE A 129 -2.72 -8.84 3.34
CA PHE A 129 -3.77 -8.45 2.42
C PHE A 129 -3.95 -9.48 1.30
N MET A 130 -2.86 -9.86 0.63
CA MET A 130 -2.91 -10.86 -0.45
C MET A 130 -3.35 -12.23 0.06
N THR A 131 -2.91 -12.64 1.25
CA THR A 131 -3.32 -13.91 1.86
C THR A 131 -4.81 -13.91 2.20
N ASN A 132 -5.31 -12.81 2.74
CA ASN A 132 -6.71 -12.68 3.15
C ASN A 132 -7.67 -12.50 1.98
N HIS A 133 -7.21 -12.00 0.82
CA HIS A 133 -8.07 -11.83 -0.37
C HIS A 133 -7.88 -12.92 -1.44
N TYR A 134 -6.68 -13.50 -1.52
CA TYR A 134 -6.29 -14.49 -2.55
C TYR A 134 -5.79 -15.82 -2.00
N GLY A 135 -5.68 -16.00 -0.69
CA GLY A 135 -5.49 -17.32 -0.11
C GLY A 135 -6.60 -18.26 -0.60
N THR A 136 -6.25 -19.49 -0.96
CA THR A 136 -7.20 -20.47 -1.53
C THR A 136 -8.47 -20.60 -0.68
N GLN A 137 -8.31 -20.60 0.64
CA GLN A 137 -9.42 -20.61 1.60
C GLN A 137 -10.29 -19.35 1.54
N ALA A 138 -9.70 -18.15 1.49
CA ALA A 138 -10.47 -16.91 1.38
C ALA A 138 -11.20 -16.79 0.04
N PHE A 139 -10.55 -17.21 -1.05
CA PHE A 139 -11.17 -17.30 -2.36
C PHE A 139 -12.37 -18.25 -2.36
N ILE A 140 -12.22 -19.47 -1.81
CA ILE A 140 -13.31 -20.43 -1.63
C ILE A 140 -14.44 -19.79 -0.81
N GLN A 141 -14.12 -19.19 0.34
CA GLN A 141 -15.12 -18.61 1.24
C GLN A 141 -15.91 -17.47 0.60
N ASN A 142 -15.26 -16.61 -0.18
CA ASN A 142 -15.92 -15.53 -0.92
C ASN A 142 -16.86 -16.07 -2.00
N GLN A 143 -16.45 -17.12 -2.71
CA GLN A 143 -17.28 -17.74 -3.75
C GLN A 143 -18.45 -18.52 -3.14
N VAL A 144 -18.26 -19.19 -2.00
CA VAL A 144 -19.33 -19.82 -1.21
C VAL A 144 -20.33 -18.77 -0.73
N THR A 145 -19.86 -17.64 -0.20
CA THR A 145 -20.73 -16.53 0.24
C THR A 145 -21.57 -15.98 -0.92
N ARG A 146 -20.94 -15.65 -2.06
CA ARG A 146 -21.64 -15.17 -3.26
C ARG A 146 -22.69 -16.15 -3.76
N LEU A 147 -22.34 -17.44 -3.83
CA LEU A 147 -23.29 -18.47 -4.24
C LEU A 147 -24.47 -18.58 -3.27
N ASN A 148 -24.22 -18.49 -1.97
CA ASN A 148 -25.28 -18.48 -0.97
C ASN A 148 -26.20 -17.28 -1.09
N ASP A 149 -25.69 -16.11 -1.43
CA ASP A 149 -26.53 -14.93 -1.62
C ASP A 149 -27.43 -15.09 -2.85
N VAL A 150 -26.93 -15.64 -3.95
CA VAL A 150 -27.75 -16.00 -5.12
C VAL A 150 -28.79 -17.06 -4.74
N LEU A 151 -28.40 -18.11 -4.02
CA LEU A 151 -29.31 -19.18 -3.62
C LEU A 151 -30.40 -18.70 -2.64
N LYS A 152 -30.05 -17.81 -1.71
CA LYS A 152 -31.01 -17.16 -0.81
C LYS A 152 -32.01 -16.31 -1.58
N GLN A 153 -31.58 -15.59 -2.62
CA GLN A 153 -32.49 -14.83 -3.48
C GLN A 153 -33.50 -15.72 -4.22
N VAL A 154 -33.12 -16.97 -4.52
CA VAL A 154 -34.04 -17.97 -5.12
C VAL A 154 -34.71 -18.89 -4.08
N GLY A 155 -34.60 -18.59 -2.78
CA GLY A 155 -35.34 -19.27 -1.70
C GLY A 155 -34.72 -20.57 -1.16
N THR A 156 -33.43 -20.83 -1.39
CA THR A 156 -32.73 -22.04 -0.90
C THR A 156 -31.46 -21.67 -0.11
N SER A 157 -31.08 -22.47 0.89
CA SER A 157 -29.82 -22.30 1.62
C SER A 157 -29.03 -23.61 1.62
N LEU A 158 -27.85 -23.59 0.97
CA LEU A 158 -26.96 -24.76 0.85
C LEU A 158 -25.54 -24.46 1.37
N ALA A 159 -25.37 -23.37 2.12
CA ALA A 159 -24.08 -22.85 2.57
C ALA A 159 -23.13 -23.87 3.19
N PRO A 160 -23.59 -24.73 4.12
CA PRO A 160 -22.70 -25.66 4.80
C PRO A 160 -22.21 -26.78 3.87
N VAL A 161 -23.09 -27.25 2.99
CA VAL A 161 -22.79 -28.33 2.03
C VAL A 161 -21.81 -27.85 0.96
N PHE A 162 -21.99 -26.61 0.48
CA PHE A 162 -21.06 -25.99 -0.46
C PHE A 162 -19.69 -25.72 0.16
N ALA A 163 -19.64 -25.22 1.40
CA ALA A 163 -18.36 -24.98 2.07
C ALA A 163 -17.54 -26.28 2.19
N GLU A 164 -18.18 -27.40 2.52
CA GLU A 164 -17.50 -28.69 2.64
C GLU A 164 -17.01 -29.23 1.29
N ALA A 165 -17.85 -29.15 0.25
CA ALA A 165 -17.50 -29.61 -1.10
C ALA A 165 -16.36 -28.79 -1.75
N MET A 166 -16.16 -27.56 -1.28
CA MET A 166 -15.20 -26.62 -1.87
C MET A 166 -13.84 -26.62 -1.17
N LYS A 167 -13.66 -27.34 -0.05
CA LYS A 167 -12.37 -27.40 0.68
C LYS A 167 -11.23 -28.02 -0.16
N ASP A 168 -11.57 -28.94 -1.06
CA ASP A 168 -10.60 -29.74 -1.83
C ASP A 168 -10.59 -29.43 -3.34
N ILE A 169 -11.34 -28.43 -3.79
CA ILE A 169 -11.49 -28.10 -5.21
C ILE A 169 -10.49 -27.00 -5.64
N SER A 170 -10.00 -27.05 -6.88
CA SER A 170 -9.09 -26.03 -7.42
C SER A 170 -9.79 -24.68 -7.64
N LYS A 171 -9.04 -23.57 -7.59
CA LYS A 171 -9.58 -22.22 -7.86
C LYS A 171 -10.23 -22.15 -9.25
N GLU A 172 -9.65 -22.81 -10.24
CA GLU A 172 -10.12 -22.83 -11.62
C GLU A 172 -11.48 -23.51 -11.76
N ASP A 173 -11.71 -24.60 -11.03
CA ASP A 173 -12.97 -25.34 -11.07
C ASP A 173 -14.11 -24.58 -10.37
N ILE A 174 -13.78 -23.84 -9.30
CA ILE A 174 -14.71 -22.90 -8.64
C ILE A 174 -15.17 -21.81 -9.59
N ILE A 175 -14.25 -21.23 -10.37
CA ILE A 175 -14.57 -20.18 -11.33
C ILE A 175 -15.54 -20.70 -12.40
N LYS A 176 -15.31 -21.92 -12.90
CA LYS A 176 -16.21 -22.57 -13.88
C LYS A 176 -17.61 -22.76 -13.29
N LEU A 177 -17.70 -23.28 -12.05
CA LEU A 177 -18.97 -23.53 -11.37
C LEU A 177 -19.77 -22.24 -11.17
N VAL A 178 -19.16 -21.19 -10.64
CA VAL A 178 -19.85 -19.92 -10.39
C VAL A 178 -20.32 -19.28 -11.69
N LYS A 179 -19.50 -19.31 -12.76
CA LYS A 179 -19.93 -18.83 -14.08
C LYS A 179 -21.16 -19.58 -14.60
N ALA A 180 -21.20 -20.91 -14.47
CA ALA A 180 -22.32 -21.73 -14.94
C ALA A 180 -23.65 -21.40 -14.26
N ILE A 181 -23.60 -21.03 -12.97
CA ILE A 181 -24.79 -20.70 -12.17
C ILE A 181 -25.24 -19.25 -12.41
N SER A 182 -24.31 -18.33 -12.65
CA SER A 182 -24.62 -16.92 -12.95
C SER A 182 -25.01 -16.64 -14.41
N SER A 183 -24.84 -17.61 -15.32
CA SER A 183 -25.18 -17.48 -16.75
C SER A 183 -26.62 -17.92 -17.11
N LYS A 184 -27.48 -18.15 -16.12
CA LYS A 184 -28.93 -18.38 -16.29
C LYS A 184 -29.70 -17.21 -15.69
#